data_AF-A0A7K3DED1-F1
#
_entry.id   AF-A0A7K3DED1-F1
#
_cell.length_a   1.000
_cell.length_b   1.000
_cell.length_c   1.000
_cell.angle_alpha   90.00
_cell.angle_beta   90.00
_cell.angle_gamma   90.00
#
_symmetry.space_group_name_H-M   'P 1'
#
loop_
_entity.id
_entity.type
_entity.pdbx_description
1 polymer ?
#
loop_
_entity_poly.entity_id
_entity_poly.type
_entity_poly.pdbx_seq_one_letter_code
_entity_poly.pdbx_strand_id
1 'polypeptide(L)'
;MQENGGHPVLPAHEHAEELLRSGEPGRARQAASAALDGTGPHAGLYLVLGRAHLAEDDDDHDEAAERAYRAGLDAFPDDLDLLLAHAEFGLAGDVMEQPGRRARGRRAGERLRELAPDSPQAHRLAASEQADGALPSARRGPSAAYLQRQDARAALTGHADLDTALTQTAEAAAAWPHDERLAVRAETLRVLAGPRAGLARRIVRAPYDAALVLALLVGGWLLAVPALGLPGYACAGALLFSVPFRHTGALLAAARRRVRERLPSGTAHPAPGAPGPAVPTRRDRTVLALALVVAVAAAVGSLSWQSADAGGSAGGPADRDAYPRYAAAPPKTLHGMREEPDEVGGGAADLLEDVALPVDADLFATAYRDEDTGDLLVAAGAVGDLRAQVPADLESALRERYEGQGESVTATLDADPGPLGGQLACVAHTFAGGGELDLCRWVDGGSLGTVTAPATDLGELAAATRALREATLSLPGQEKT
;
A
#
# COMPACT_ATOMS: atom_id res chain seq x y z
N MET A 1 4.93 26.31 -49.62
CA MET A 1 5.69 27.21 -48.73
C MET A 1 4.67 28.19 -48.16
N GLN A 2 3.94 27.78 -47.14
CA GLN A 2 3.07 28.67 -46.38
C GLN A 2 3.99 29.40 -45.40
N GLU A 3 4.01 30.74 -45.48
CA GLU A 3 4.60 31.56 -44.43
C GLU A 3 3.82 31.25 -43.15
N ASN A 4 4.45 30.51 -42.23
CA ASN A 4 3.95 30.40 -40.86
C ASN A 4 3.83 31.82 -40.35
N GLY A 5 2.60 32.31 -40.24
CA GLY A 5 2.28 33.58 -39.62
C GLY A 5 2.84 33.56 -38.20
N GLY A 6 4.04 34.13 -38.05
CA GLY A 6 4.75 34.21 -36.78
C GLY A 6 4.00 35.15 -35.87
N HIS A 7 2.98 34.63 -35.19
CA HIS A 7 2.46 35.28 -34.01
C HIS A 7 3.64 35.47 -33.06
N PRO A 8 3.95 36.71 -32.65
CA PRO A 8 5.06 36.97 -31.76
C PRO A 8 4.85 36.12 -30.50
N VAL A 9 5.83 35.26 -30.20
CA VAL A 9 5.75 34.39 -29.03
C VAL A 9 5.65 35.29 -27.80
N LEU A 10 4.55 35.16 -27.06
CA LEU A 10 4.36 35.93 -25.84
C LEU A 10 5.39 35.48 -24.80
N PRO A 11 6.19 36.40 -24.19
CA PRO A 11 7.15 36.03 -23.15
C PRO A 11 6.53 35.23 -22.00
N ALA A 12 5.24 35.48 -21.71
CA ALA A 12 4.50 34.76 -20.69
C ALA A 12 4.22 33.28 -21.06
N HIS A 13 4.03 32.98 -22.35
CA HIS A 13 3.89 31.61 -22.83
C HIS A 13 5.20 30.83 -22.66
N GLU A 14 6.33 31.41 -23.10
CA GLU A 14 7.65 30.80 -22.93
C GLU A 14 7.97 30.55 -21.46
N HIS A 15 7.63 31.49 -20.58
CA HIS A 15 7.84 31.33 -19.14
C HIS A 15 7.01 30.17 -18.55
N ALA A 16 5.72 30.09 -18.89
CA ALA A 16 4.88 29.00 -18.42
C ALA A 16 5.34 27.64 -18.97
N GLU A 17 5.78 27.59 -20.23
CA GLU A 17 6.32 26.37 -20.84
C GLU A 17 7.65 25.94 -20.21
N GLU A 18 8.52 26.88 -19.85
CA GLU A 18 9.77 26.60 -19.11
C GLU A 18 9.47 25.99 -17.73
N LEU A 19 8.51 26.54 -16.98
CA LEU A 19 8.08 26.00 -15.69
C LEU A 19 7.51 24.58 -15.83
N LEU A 20 6.77 24.31 -16.90
CA LEU A 20 6.25 22.97 -17.15
C LEU A 20 7.40 22.00 -17.46
N ARG A 21 8.37 22.42 -18.28
CA ARG A 21 9.57 21.63 -18.61
C ARG A 21 10.48 21.39 -17.41
N SER A 22 10.53 22.31 -16.44
CA SER A 22 11.29 22.15 -15.19
C SER A 22 10.63 21.17 -14.20
N GLY A 23 9.42 20.69 -14.49
CA GLY A 23 8.68 19.79 -13.61
C GLY A 23 7.96 20.51 -12.47
N GLU A 24 7.58 21.77 -12.68
CA GLU A 24 6.84 22.59 -11.73
C GLU A 24 5.42 22.87 -12.26
N PRO A 25 4.56 21.84 -12.42
CA PRO A 25 3.27 21.99 -13.10
C PRO A 25 2.34 22.97 -12.40
N GLY A 26 2.32 23.01 -11.07
CA GLY A 26 1.53 23.97 -10.31
C GLY A 26 1.94 25.43 -10.56
N ARG A 27 3.24 25.70 -10.75
CA ARG A 27 3.71 27.05 -11.12
C ARG A 27 3.44 27.36 -12.59
N ALA A 28 3.61 26.40 -13.49
CA ALA A 28 3.28 26.55 -14.89
C ALA A 28 1.79 26.91 -15.08
N ARG A 29 0.90 26.25 -14.34
CA ARG A 29 -0.53 26.56 -14.29
C ARG A 29 -0.79 27.99 -13.82
N GLN A 30 -0.23 28.40 -12.68
CA GLN A 30 -0.41 29.75 -12.17
C GLN A 30 0.08 30.81 -13.16
N ALA A 31 1.25 30.59 -13.78
CA ALA A 31 1.80 31.49 -14.78
C ALA A 31 0.91 31.56 -16.05
N ALA A 32 0.45 30.42 -16.55
CA ALA A 32 -0.43 30.36 -17.72
C ALA A 32 -1.79 31.02 -17.46
N SER A 33 -2.42 30.78 -16.31
CA SER A 33 -3.68 31.42 -15.91
C SER A 33 -3.53 32.92 -15.76
N ALA A 34 -2.50 33.40 -15.04
CA ALA A 34 -2.26 34.83 -14.87
C ALA A 34 -2.00 35.53 -16.21
N ALA A 35 -1.32 34.85 -17.14
CA ALA A 35 -1.08 35.36 -18.48
C ALA A 35 -2.37 35.43 -19.31
N LEU A 36 -3.25 34.43 -19.23
CA LEU A 36 -4.57 34.46 -19.87
C LEU A 36 -5.43 35.61 -19.34
N ASP A 37 -5.41 35.84 -18.02
CA ASP A 37 -6.14 36.94 -17.39
C ASP A 37 -5.60 38.32 -17.78
N GLY A 38 -4.26 38.45 -17.87
CA GLY A 38 -3.61 39.73 -18.11
C GLY A 38 -3.49 40.12 -19.59
N THR A 39 -3.25 39.14 -20.48
CA THR A 39 -2.98 39.38 -21.91
C THR A 39 -4.11 38.94 -22.83
N GLY A 40 -5.09 38.20 -22.29
CA GLY A 40 -6.21 37.66 -23.05
C GLY A 40 -5.95 36.24 -23.59
N PRO A 41 -6.88 35.71 -24.39
CA PRO A 41 -6.80 34.33 -24.89
C PRO A 41 -5.61 34.16 -25.84
N HIS A 42 -4.87 33.08 -25.67
CA HIS A 42 -3.78 32.66 -26.56
C HIS A 42 -3.71 31.14 -26.62
N ALA A 43 -3.64 30.56 -27.83
CA ALA A 43 -3.68 29.11 -28.03
C ALA A 43 -2.60 28.36 -27.22
N GLY A 44 -1.35 28.84 -27.30
CA GLY A 44 -0.23 28.28 -26.54
C GLY A 44 -0.43 28.32 -25.01
N LEU A 45 -1.08 29.36 -24.46
CA LEU A 45 -1.32 29.43 -23.01
C LEU A 45 -2.36 28.41 -22.56
N TYR A 46 -3.44 28.22 -23.33
CA TYR A 46 -4.40 27.15 -23.06
C TYR A 46 -3.78 25.76 -23.19
N LEU A 47 -2.88 25.57 -24.17
CA LEU A 47 -2.15 24.31 -24.37
C LEU A 47 -1.27 23.99 -23.16
N VAL A 48 -0.46 24.95 -22.69
CA VAL A 48 0.40 24.80 -21.51
C VAL A 48 -0.44 24.58 -20.25
N LEU A 49 -1.52 25.34 -20.07
CA LEU A 49 -2.42 25.19 -18.92
C LEU A 49 -3.02 23.78 -18.84
N GLY A 50 -3.53 23.25 -19.97
CA GLY A 50 -4.05 21.89 -20.03
C GLY A 50 -2.98 20.84 -19.72
N ARG A 51 -1.77 20.98 -20.31
CA ARG A 51 -0.65 20.05 -20.04
C ARG A 51 -0.16 20.12 -18.60
N ALA A 52 -0.19 21.31 -17.98
CA ALA A 52 0.19 21.49 -16.58
C ALA A 52 -0.77 20.75 -15.64
N HIS A 53 -2.08 20.83 -15.90
CA HIS A 53 -3.07 20.05 -15.15
C HIS A 53 -2.83 18.54 -15.26
N LEU A 54 -2.61 18.01 -16.48
CA LEU A 54 -2.34 16.58 -16.67
C LEU A 54 -1.06 16.10 -15.98
N ALA A 55 -0.10 16.99 -15.75
CA ALA A 55 1.16 16.64 -15.10
C ALA A 55 1.03 16.51 -13.56
N GLU A 56 -0.05 17.00 -12.94
CA GLU A 56 -0.31 16.83 -11.51
C GLU A 56 -0.93 15.45 -11.18
N ASP A 57 -1.45 14.71 -12.18
CA ASP A 57 -1.91 13.29 -12.10
C ASP A 57 -2.88 13.00 -10.93
N ASP A 58 -3.81 13.94 -10.69
CA ASP A 58 -4.89 13.85 -9.69
C ASP A 58 -6.25 13.98 -10.41
N ASP A 59 -7.29 13.23 -10.02
CA ASP A 59 -8.55 13.10 -10.78
C ASP A 59 -9.25 14.45 -11.06
N ASP A 60 -9.18 15.40 -10.12
CA ASP A 60 -9.75 16.75 -10.28
C ASP A 60 -9.04 17.57 -11.37
N HIS A 61 -7.79 17.24 -11.68
CA HIS A 61 -7.01 17.94 -12.69
C HIS A 61 -7.32 17.49 -14.11
N ASP A 62 -7.84 16.28 -14.29
CA ASP A 62 -8.27 15.78 -15.60
C ASP A 62 -9.43 16.61 -16.17
N GLU A 63 -10.42 16.93 -15.34
CA GLU A 63 -11.52 17.81 -15.77
C GLU A 63 -11.03 19.24 -16.05
N ALA A 64 -10.10 19.74 -15.23
CA ALA A 64 -9.54 21.07 -15.40
C ALA A 64 -8.71 21.18 -16.69
N ALA A 65 -7.93 20.14 -17.03
CA ALA A 65 -7.22 20.03 -18.29
C ALA A 65 -8.19 20.05 -19.48
N GLU A 66 -9.28 19.27 -19.40
CA GLU A 66 -10.29 19.25 -20.46
C GLU A 66 -10.95 20.61 -20.63
N ARG A 67 -11.31 21.29 -19.54
CA ARG A 67 -11.87 22.64 -19.55
C ARG A 67 -10.90 23.63 -20.22
N ALA A 68 -9.61 23.56 -19.90
CA ALA A 68 -8.60 24.42 -20.51
C ALA A 68 -8.49 24.20 -22.03
N TYR A 69 -8.42 22.94 -22.49
CA TYR A 69 -8.37 22.64 -23.92
C TYR A 69 -9.63 23.08 -24.66
N ARG A 70 -10.81 22.88 -24.06
CA ARG A 70 -12.08 23.30 -24.66
C ARG A 70 -12.17 24.82 -24.77
N ALA A 71 -11.83 25.55 -23.71
CA ALA A 71 -11.78 27.02 -23.76
C ALA A 71 -10.78 27.51 -24.84
N GLY A 72 -9.64 26.82 -24.99
CA GLY A 72 -8.69 27.07 -26.06
C GLY A 72 -9.28 26.84 -27.45
N LEU A 73 -9.96 25.71 -27.68
CA LEU A 73 -10.59 25.37 -28.96
C LEU A 73 -11.82 26.24 -29.27
N ASP A 74 -12.54 26.72 -28.26
CA ASP A 74 -13.65 27.66 -28.45
C ASP A 74 -13.11 29.03 -28.94
N ALA A 75 -11.93 29.44 -28.47
CA ALA A 75 -11.25 30.68 -28.92
C ALA A 75 -10.46 30.50 -30.23
N PHE A 76 -9.89 29.32 -30.45
CA PHE A 76 -8.98 28.98 -31.56
C PHE A 76 -9.34 27.60 -32.16
N PRO A 77 -10.45 27.48 -32.89
CA PRO A 77 -11.02 26.19 -33.30
C PRO A 77 -10.15 25.37 -34.26
N ASP A 78 -9.26 26.03 -34.99
CA ASP A 78 -8.41 25.42 -36.02
C ASP A 78 -6.91 25.37 -35.63
N ASP A 79 -6.58 25.65 -34.36
CA ASP A 79 -5.20 25.52 -33.87
C ASP A 79 -4.78 24.04 -33.79
N LEU A 80 -3.78 23.66 -34.58
CA LEU A 80 -3.39 22.26 -34.77
C LEU A 80 -2.83 21.63 -33.49
N ASP A 81 -2.13 22.39 -32.64
CA ASP A 81 -1.52 21.87 -31.42
C ASP A 81 -2.54 21.68 -30.30
N LEU A 82 -3.54 22.57 -30.19
CA LEU A 82 -4.69 22.38 -29.30
C LEU A 82 -5.56 21.20 -29.74
N LEU A 83 -5.83 21.06 -31.04
CA LEU A 83 -6.59 19.93 -31.59
C LEU A 83 -5.88 18.60 -31.30
N LEU A 84 -4.57 18.54 -31.54
CA LEU A 84 -3.75 17.37 -31.22
C LEU A 84 -3.80 17.04 -29.72
N ALA A 85 -3.56 18.03 -28.85
CA ALA A 85 -3.53 17.80 -27.40
C ALA A 85 -4.89 17.32 -26.87
N HIS A 86 -5.99 17.93 -27.33
CA HIS A 86 -7.34 17.50 -26.94
C HIS A 86 -7.67 16.09 -27.47
N ALA A 87 -7.22 15.76 -28.68
CA ALA A 87 -7.39 14.42 -29.25
C ALA A 87 -6.62 13.35 -28.47
N GLU A 88 -5.32 13.57 -28.21
CA GLU A 88 -4.50 12.65 -27.42
C GLU A 88 -5.06 12.45 -26.00
N PHE A 89 -5.46 13.55 -25.35
CA PHE A 89 -6.09 13.49 -24.03
C PHE A 89 -7.40 12.68 -24.03
N GLY A 90 -8.30 12.94 -25.00
CA GLY A 90 -9.57 12.24 -25.09
C GLY A 90 -9.43 10.76 -25.45
N LEU A 91 -8.45 10.39 -26.28
CA LEU A 91 -8.17 8.99 -26.62
C LEU A 91 -7.52 8.22 -25.47
N ALA A 92 -6.73 8.90 -24.62
CA ALA A 92 -6.13 8.29 -23.44
C ALA A 92 -7.17 7.86 -22.39
N GLY A 93 -8.29 8.59 -22.28
CA GLY A 93 -9.36 8.31 -21.32
C GLY A 93 -10.02 6.94 -21.48
N ASP A 94 -10.47 6.37 -20.36
CA ASP A 94 -11.26 5.14 -20.33
C ASP A 94 -12.62 5.37 -20.99
N VAL A 95 -12.97 4.51 -21.95
CA VAL A 95 -14.25 4.56 -22.67
C VAL A 95 -15.45 4.31 -21.76
N MET A 96 -15.26 3.56 -20.67
CA MET A 96 -16.32 3.21 -19.73
C MET A 96 -16.60 4.34 -18.74
N GLU A 97 -15.54 5.00 -18.24
CA GLU A 97 -15.67 6.07 -17.25
C GLU A 97 -16.01 7.41 -17.91
N GLN A 98 -15.44 7.71 -19.07
CA GLN A 98 -15.53 9.03 -19.70
C GLN A 98 -15.88 8.96 -21.21
N PRO A 99 -17.02 8.33 -21.59
CA PRO A 99 -17.39 8.16 -23.01
C PRO A 99 -17.54 9.50 -23.74
N GLY A 100 -18.02 10.53 -23.06
CA GLY A 100 -18.16 11.88 -23.62
C GLY A 100 -16.83 12.54 -23.97
N ARG A 101 -15.81 12.38 -23.11
CA ARG A 101 -14.45 12.91 -23.33
C ARG A 101 -13.82 12.25 -24.55
N ARG A 102 -13.93 10.92 -24.65
CA ARG A 102 -13.39 10.15 -25.78
C ARG A 102 -14.05 10.53 -27.11
N ALA A 103 -15.36 10.75 -27.12
CA ALA A 103 -16.07 11.22 -28.31
C ALA A 103 -15.59 12.61 -28.75
N ARG A 104 -15.34 13.53 -27.81
CA ARG A 104 -14.79 14.87 -28.10
C ARG A 104 -13.36 14.80 -28.63
N GLY A 105 -12.50 13.98 -28.03
CA GLY A 105 -11.13 13.74 -28.52
C GLY A 105 -11.10 13.21 -29.95
N ARG A 106 -11.98 12.27 -30.30
CA ARG A 106 -12.11 11.76 -31.68
C ARG A 106 -12.50 12.86 -32.67
N ARG A 107 -13.46 13.71 -32.33
CA ARG A 107 -13.87 14.85 -33.18
C ARG A 107 -12.72 15.85 -33.38
N ALA A 108 -11.94 16.13 -32.34
CA ALA A 108 -10.75 16.99 -32.46
C ALA A 108 -9.71 16.35 -33.41
N GLY A 109 -9.51 15.04 -33.33
CA GLY A 109 -8.62 14.30 -34.22
C GLY A 109 -9.10 14.25 -35.68
N GLU A 110 -10.41 14.11 -35.91
CA GLU A 110 -11.03 14.22 -37.24
C GLU A 110 -10.82 15.61 -37.83
N ARG A 111 -11.06 16.66 -37.03
CA ARG A 111 -10.84 18.06 -37.45
C ARG A 111 -9.38 18.34 -37.79
N LEU A 112 -8.44 17.83 -36.99
CA LEU A 112 -7.00 17.94 -37.26
C LEU A 112 -6.64 17.33 -38.62
N ARG A 113 -7.16 16.13 -38.93
CA ARG A 113 -6.93 15.45 -40.21
C ARG A 113 -7.61 16.14 -41.39
N GLU A 114 -8.74 16.79 -41.17
CA GLU A 114 -9.43 17.59 -42.20
C GLU A 114 -8.62 18.85 -42.55
N LEU A 115 -8.13 19.57 -41.54
CA LEU A 115 -7.41 20.83 -41.72
C LEU A 115 -6.00 20.62 -42.29
N ALA A 116 -5.28 19.61 -41.80
CA ALA A 116 -3.88 19.41 -42.10
C ALA A 116 -3.49 17.91 -42.09
N PRO A 117 -3.95 17.11 -43.08
CA PRO A 117 -3.77 15.66 -43.10
C PRO A 117 -2.31 15.20 -43.08
N ASP A 118 -1.41 15.98 -43.69
CA ASP A 118 0.03 15.68 -43.79
C ASP A 118 0.86 16.45 -42.74
N SER A 119 0.22 17.01 -41.72
CA SER A 119 0.93 17.71 -40.65
C SER A 119 1.68 16.74 -39.71
N PRO A 120 2.78 17.17 -39.09
CA PRO A 120 3.43 16.41 -38.02
C PRO A 120 2.46 16.02 -36.89
N GLN A 121 1.50 16.90 -36.58
CA GLN A 121 0.45 16.66 -35.60
C GLN A 121 -0.47 15.51 -36.02
N ALA A 122 -0.97 15.51 -37.27
CA ALA A 122 -1.81 14.43 -37.77
C ALA A 122 -1.08 13.08 -37.80
N HIS A 123 0.20 13.05 -38.20
CA HIS A 123 1.03 11.85 -38.17
C HIS A 123 1.25 11.34 -36.74
N ARG A 124 1.51 12.24 -35.78
CA ARG A 124 1.64 11.89 -34.36
C ARG A 124 0.36 11.30 -33.80
N LEU A 125 -0.79 11.91 -34.09
CA LEU A 125 -2.08 11.38 -33.65
C LEU A 125 -2.35 9.99 -34.20
N ALA A 126 -2.09 9.76 -35.49
CA ALA A 126 -2.26 8.45 -36.12
C ALA A 126 -1.37 7.37 -35.46
N ALA A 127 -0.15 7.71 -35.07
CA ALA A 127 0.73 6.82 -34.31
C ALA A 127 0.17 6.51 -32.91
N SER A 128 -0.40 7.51 -32.23
CA SER A 128 -1.07 7.35 -30.93
C SER A 128 -2.33 6.47 -31.02
N GLU A 129 -3.15 6.62 -32.07
CA GLU A 129 -4.34 5.80 -32.32
C GLU A 129 -3.99 4.33 -32.61
N GLN A 130 -2.90 4.08 -33.35
CA GLN A 130 -2.40 2.72 -33.57
C GLN A 130 -1.95 2.04 -32.27
N ALA A 131 -1.54 2.82 -31.27
CA ALA A 131 -1.21 2.33 -29.93
C ALA A 131 -2.43 2.13 -29.01
N ASP A 132 -3.59 2.72 -29.32
CA ASP A 132 -4.82 2.73 -28.49
C ASP A 132 -5.46 1.33 -28.33
N GLY A 133 -5.13 0.39 -29.23
CA GLY A 133 -5.50 -1.03 -29.13
C GLY A 133 -4.62 -1.85 -28.18
N ALA A 134 -3.57 -1.27 -27.62
CA ALA A 134 -2.72 -1.90 -26.62
C ALA A 134 -3.20 -1.54 -25.20
N LEU A 135 -2.94 -2.43 -24.23
CA LEU A 135 -3.27 -2.23 -22.81
C LEU A 135 -2.86 -0.81 -22.33
N PRO A 136 -3.51 -0.21 -21.33
CA PRO A 136 -3.17 1.14 -20.82
C PRO A 136 -1.67 1.34 -20.52
N SER A 137 -0.99 0.28 -20.06
CA SER A 137 0.47 0.26 -19.83
C SER A 137 1.33 0.34 -21.09
N ALA A 138 0.77 0.06 -22.26
CA ALA A 138 1.42 0.15 -23.57
C ALA A 138 1.13 1.50 -24.27
N ARG A 139 0.10 2.25 -23.85
CA ARG A 139 -0.19 3.62 -24.34
C ARG A 139 0.83 4.65 -23.84
N ARG A 140 1.22 4.55 -22.57
CA ARG A 140 2.39 5.27 -22.07
C ARG A 140 3.61 4.54 -22.62
N GLY A 141 4.20 5.08 -23.69
CA GLY A 141 5.48 4.60 -24.19
C GLY A 141 6.49 4.42 -23.04
N PRO A 142 7.53 3.60 -23.22
CA PRO A 142 8.48 3.31 -22.16
C PRO A 142 9.00 4.59 -21.51
N SER A 143 8.95 4.68 -20.19
CA SER A 143 9.38 5.87 -19.46
C SER A 143 10.83 6.24 -19.81
N ALA A 144 11.18 7.53 -19.78
CA ALA A 144 12.55 7.98 -20.03
C ALA A 144 13.57 7.30 -19.11
N ALA A 145 13.18 6.97 -17.87
CA ALA A 145 14.00 6.21 -16.94
C ALA A 145 14.22 4.76 -17.37
N TYR A 146 13.21 4.11 -17.95
CA TYR A 146 13.34 2.77 -18.51
C TYR A 146 14.26 2.78 -19.75
N LEU A 147 13.99 3.68 -20.70
CA LEU A 147 14.81 3.84 -21.92
C LEU A 147 16.29 4.10 -21.59
N GLN A 148 16.57 5.01 -20.65
CA GLN A 148 17.94 5.27 -20.20
C GLN A 148 18.63 4.02 -19.62
N ARG A 149 17.96 3.29 -18.73
CA ARG A 149 18.55 2.07 -18.13
C ARG A 149 18.85 1.03 -19.20
N GLN A 150 17.95 0.90 -20.16
CA GLN A 150 18.09 0.00 -21.27
C GLN A 150 19.24 0.38 -22.21
N ASP A 151 19.35 1.65 -22.58
CA ASP A 151 20.43 2.15 -23.42
C ASP A 151 21.80 2.00 -22.73
N ALA A 152 21.85 2.27 -21.42
CA ALA A 152 23.03 2.04 -20.61
C ALA A 152 23.38 0.55 -20.52
N ARG A 153 22.39 -0.33 -20.31
CA ARG A 153 22.60 -1.79 -20.30
C ARG A 153 23.13 -2.27 -21.65
N ALA A 154 22.48 -1.90 -22.75
CA ALA A 154 22.88 -2.29 -24.10
C ALA A 154 24.31 -1.87 -24.40
N ALA A 155 24.70 -0.64 -24.01
CA ALA A 155 26.07 -0.18 -24.16
C ALA A 155 27.07 -0.97 -23.31
N LEU A 156 26.73 -1.27 -22.05
CA LEU A 156 27.59 -2.03 -21.13
C LEU A 156 27.70 -3.52 -21.48
N THR A 157 26.72 -4.09 -22.18
CA THR A 157 26.74 -5.50 -22.62
C THR A 157 27.26 -5.68 -24.04
N GLY A 158 27.12 -4.68 -24.90
CA GLY A 158 27.50 -4.75 -26.32
C GLY A 158 28.99 -4.55 -26.61
N HIS A 159 29.74 -3.97 -25.67
CA HIS A 159 31.18 -3.69 -25.84
C HIS A 159 32.01 -4.57 -24.91
N ALA A 160 33.20 -4.95 -25.40
CA ALA A 160 34.16 -5.71 -24.60
C ALA A 160 34.73 -4.88 -23.43
N ASP A 161 34.85 -3.55 -23.61
CA ASP A 161 35.42 -2.63 -22.64
C ASP A 161 34.57 -1.35 -22.46
N LEU A 162 34.61 -0.80 -21.25
CA LEU A 162 33.86 0.40 -20.85
C LEU A 162 34.38 1.65 -21.56
N ASP A 163 35.70 1.81 -21.74
CA ASP A 163 36.26 3.00 -22.37
C ASP A 163 35.83 3.08 -23.84
N THR A 164 35.76 1.93 -24.52
CA THR A 164 35.21 1.85 -25.87
C THR A 164 33.73 2.29 -25.91
N ALA A 165 32.90 1.83 -24.96
CA ALA A 165 31.50 2.23 -24.89
C ALA A 165 31.33 3.74 -24.59
N LEU A 166 32.19 4.32 -23.76
CA LEU A 166 32.22 5.76 -23.48
C LEU A 166 32.56 6.56 -24.74
N THR A 167 33.64 6.21 -25.43
CA THR A 167 34.07 6.91 -26.65
C THR A 167 32.99 6.88 -27.72
N GLN A 168 32.43 5.70 -28.02
CA GLN A 168 31.41 5.59 -29.07
C GLN A 168 30.10 6.33 -28.72
N THR A 169 29.69 6.32 -27.46
CA THR A 169 28.48 7.07 -27.06
C THR A 169 28.70 8.57 -27.04
N ALA A 170 29.92 9.03 -26.70
CA ALA A 170 30.30 10.42 -26.80
C ALA A 170 30.35 10.90 -28.26
N GLU A 171 30.95 10.12 -29.16
CA GLU A 171 30.98 10.40 -30.61
C GLU A 171 29.56 10.45 -31.20
N ALA A 172 28.69 9.50 -30.84
CA ALA A 172 27.30 9.49 -31.28
C ALA A 172 26.51 10.72 -30.79
N ALA A 173 26.68 11.11 -29.52
CA ALA A 173 26.06 12.31 -28.98
C ALA A 173 26.60 13.60 -29.63
N ALA A 174 27.89 13.64 -29.98
CA ALA A 174 28.49 14.77 -30.68
C ALA A 174 28.00 14.89 -32.13
N ALA A 175 27.75 13.77 -32.81
CA ALA A 175 27.18 13.75 -34.17
C ALA A 175 25.73 14.25 -34.22
N TRP A 176 24.99 14.12 -33.11
CA TRP A 176 23.58 14.51 -32.99
C TRP A 176 23.36 15.38 -31.74
N PRO A 177 23.88 16.63 -31.72
CA PRO A 177 23.96 17.45 -30.52
C PRO A 177 22.60 17.85 -29.93
N HIS A 178 21.52 17.72 -30.70
CA HIS A 178 20.16 18.00 -30.24
C HIS A 178 19.46 16.76 -29.67
N ASP A 179 19.92 15.53 -29.91
CA ASP A 179 19.21 14.31 -29.46
C ASP A 179 19.37 14.09 -27.94
N GLU A 180 18.29 14.33 -27.17
CA GLU A 180 18.27 14.13 -25.71
C GLU A 180 18.63 12.70 -25.32
N ARG A 181 18.16 11.69 -26.04
CA ARG A 181 18.38 10.28 -25.69
C ARG A 181 19.86 9.92 -25.83
N LEU A 182 20.53 10.34 -26.90
CA LEU A 182 21.95 10.10 -27.10
C LEU A 182 22.81 10.86 -26.08
N ALA A 183 22.47 12.12 -25.79
CA ALA A 183 23.13 12.92 -24.77
C ALA A 183 22.98 12.30 -23.36
N VAL A 184 21.76 11.85 -23.01
CA VAL A 184 21.47 11.13 -21.75
C VAL A 184 22.27 9.84 -21.67
N ARG A 185 22.35 9.06 -22.77
CA ARG A 185 23.12 7.81 -22.80
C ARG A 185 24.61 8.06 -22.54
N ALA A 186 25.22 9.03 -23.22
CA ALA A 186 26.62 9.39 -23.03
C ALA A 186 26.91 9.85 -21.60
N GLU A 187 26.10 10.76 -21.06
CA GLU A 187 26.23 11.26 -19.69
C GLU A 187 26.03 10.12 -18.66
N THR A 188 25.11 9.20 -18.92
CA THR A 188 24.86 8.05 -18.05
C THR A 188 26.08 7.14 -17.95
N LEU A 189 26.70 6.78 -19.07
CA LEU A 189 27.90 5.94 -19.04
C LEU A 189 29.06 6.65 -18.37
N ARG A 190 29.22 7.96 -18.60
CA ARG A 190 30.24 8.78 -17.92
C ARG A 190 30.09 8.72 -16.39
N VAL A 191 28.86 8.78 -15.89
CA VAL A 191 28.57 8.62 -14.44
C VAL A 191 28.89 7.21 -13.96
N LEU A 192 28.49 6.18 -14.72
CA LEU A 192 28.72 4.77 -14.38
C LEU A 192 30.20 4.35 -14.46
N ALA A 193 31.01 5.09 -15.21
CA ALA A 193 32.46 4.92 -15.29
C ALA A 193 33.19 5.41 -14.04
N GLY A 194 32.55 6.26 -13.22
CA GLY A 194 33.15 6.76 -11.99
C GLY A 194 33.55 5.65 -11.01
N PRO A 195 34.59 5.85 -10.18
CA PRO A 195 35.12 4.82 -9.30
C PRO A 195 34.11 4.31 -8.27
N ARG A 196 33.17 5.17 -7.84
CA ARG A 196 32.12 4.82 -6.86
C ARG A 196 30.91 4.13 -7.48
N ALA A 197 30.80 4.08 -8.81
CA ALA A 197 29.63 3.54 -9.50
C ALA A 197 29.74 2.04 -9.84
N GLY A 198 30.71 1.32 -9.26
CA GLY A 198 30.93 -0.11 -9.52
C GLY A 198 29.68 -0.98 -9.31
N LEU A 199 28.98 -0.80 -8.18
CA LEU A 199 27.75 -1.54 -7.87
C LEU A 199 26.59 -1.14 -8.79
N ALA A 200 26.42 0.18 -9.02
CA ALA A 200 25.40 0.69 -9.94
C ALA A 200 25.58 0.13 -11.36
N ARG A 201 26.82 0.04 -11.85
CA ARG A 201 27.17 -0.56 -13.14
C ARG A 201 26.82 -2.06 -13.20
N ARG A 202 27.05 -2.82 -12.13
CA ARG A 202 26.61 -4.23 -12.05
C ARG A 202 25.08 -4.34 -12.10
N ILE A 203 24.36 -3.51 -11.33
CA ILE A 203 22.89 -3.48 -11.31
C ILE A 203 22.32 -3.14 -12.70
N VAL A 204 22.88 -2.15 -13.39
CA VAL A 204 22.43 -1.75 -14.74
C VAL A 204 22.74 -2.84 -15.78
N ARG A 205 23.91 -3.49 -15.69
CA ARG A 205 24.31 -4.55 -16.64
C ARG A 205 23.43 -5.81 -16.50
N ALA A 206 23.11 -6.19 -15.27
CA ALA A 206 22.38 -7.42 -14.94
C ALA A 206 21.22 -7.15 -13.96
N PRO A 207 20.16 -6.43 -14.39
CA PRO A 207 19.10 -5.98 -13.49
C PRO A 207 18.30 -7.12 -12.89
N TYR A 208 18.11 -8.22 -13.63
CA TYR A 208 17.35 -9.38 -13.17
C TYR A 208 18.13 -10.22 -12.16
N ASP A 209 19.43 -10.42 -12.39
CA ASP A 209 20.29 -11.10 -11.41
C ASP A 209 20.40 -10.27 -10.13
N ALA A 210 20.52 -8.94 -10.25
CA ALA A 210 20.49 -8.04 -9.11
C ALA A 210 19.16 -8.12 -8.34
N ALA A 211 18.02 -8.18 -9.04
CA ALA A 211 16.70 -8.34 -8.42
C ALA A 211 16.57 -9.68 -7.68
N LEU A 212 17.11 -10.78 -8.25
CA LEU A 212 17.13 -12.08 -7.58
C LEU A 212 18.00 -12.06 -6.32
N VAL A 213 19.20 -11.48 -6.38
CA VAL A 213 20.07 -11.32 -5.21
C VAL A 213 19.38 -10.49 -4.13
N LEU A 214 18.70 -9.40 -4.51
CA LEU A 214 17.92 -8.59 -3.58
C LEU A 214 16.81 -9.41 -2.91
N ALA A 215 16.04 -10.18 -3.69
CA ALA A 215 14.98 -11.03 -3.16
C ALA A 215 15.50 -12.08 -2.18
N LEU A 216 16.66 -12.69 -2.47
CA LEU A 216 17.33 -13.65 -1.58
C LEU A 216 17.79 -12.99 -0.28
N LEU A 217 18.38 -11.79 -0.33
CA LEU A 217 18.82 -11.05 0.86
C LEU A 217 17.64 -10.63 1.73
N VAL A 218 16.60 -10.06 1.11
CA VAL A 218 15.36 -9.67 1.80
C VAL A 218 14.68 -10.90 2.41
N GLY A 219 14.50 -11.96 1.64
CA GLY A 219 13.85 -13.18 2.12
C GLY A 219 14.64 -13.86 3.23
N GLY A 220 15.96 -13.96 3.09
CA GLY A 220 16.84 -14.48 4.14
C GLY A 220 16.75 -13.67 5.44
N TRP A 221 16.70 -12.34 5.36
CA TRP A 221 16.53 -11.47 6.53
C TRP A 221 15.16 -11.65 7.19
N LEU A 222 14.08 -11.64 6.41
CA LEU A 222 12.72 -11.81 6.92
C LEU A 222 12.52 -13.17 7.61
N LEU A 223 13.19 -14.22 7.15
CA LEU A 223 13.17 -15.54 7.77
C LEU A 223 14.11 -15.62 8.99
N ALA A 224 15.24 -14.89 8.98
CA ALA A 224 16.17 -14.87 10.10
C ALA A 224 15.60 -14.16 11.34
N VAL A 225 14.75 -13.15 11.17
CA VAL A 225 14.12 -12.42 12.28
C VAL A 225 13.38 -13.37 13.24
N PRO A 226 12.37 -14.14 12.81
CA PRO A 226 11.69 -15.08 13.70
C PRO A 226 12.62 -16.24 14.12
N ALA A 227 13.45 -16.77 13.21
CA ALA A 227 14.33 -17.90 13.53
C ALA A 227 15.37 -17.58 14.63
N LEU A 228 15.76 -16.31 14.78
CA LEU A 228 16.70 -15.85 15.79
C LEU A 228 16.00 -15.19 17.00
N GLY A 229 14.67 -15.19 17.07
CA GLY A 229 13.91 -14.52 18.13
C GLY A 229 14.12 -13.01 18.18
N LEU A 230 14.39 -12.38 17.03
CA LEU A 230 14.55 -10.92 16.95
C LEU A 230 13.16 -10.25 17.02
N PRO A 231 13.07 -9.04 17.61
CA PRO A 231 11.81 -8.32 17.70
C PRO A 231 11.29 -7.94 16.31
N GLY A 232 9.96 -7.88 16.15
CA GLY A 232 9.32 -7.68 14.83
C GLY A 232 9.79 -6.44 14.06
N TYR A 233 10.18 -5.36 14.75
CA TYR A 233 10.74 -4.16 14.11
C TYR A 233 12.06 -4.41 13.38
N ALA A 234 12.79 -5.49 13.70
CA ALA A 234 13.98 -5.91 12.98
C ALA A 234 13.69 -6.23 11.51
N CYS A 235 12.45 -6.56 11.14
CA CYS A 235 12.03 -6.71 9.73
C CYS A 235 12.32 -5.46 8.89
N ALA A 236 12.29 -4.25 9.48
CA ALA A 236 12.62 -3.00 8.79
C ALA A 236 14.06 -2.99 8.26
N GLY A 237 14.97 -3.79 8.82
CA GLY A 237 16.33 -3.98 8.33
C GLY A 237 16.39 -4.45 6.86
N ALA A 238 15.36 -5.15 6.38
CA ALA A 238 15.26 -5.55 4.98
C ALA A 238 15.27 -4.36 4.00
N LEU A 239 14.82 -3.18 4.44
CA LEU A 239 14.82 -1.97 3.61
C LEU A 239 16.23 -1.50 3.26
N LEU A 240 17.24 -1.83 4.09
CA LEU A 240 18.63 -1.47 3.84
C LEU A 240 19.18 -2.12 2.57
N PHE A 241 18.69 -3.31 2.20
CA PHE A 241 19.08 -3.97 0.95
C PHE A 241 18.61 -3.22 -0.31
N SER A 242 17.62 -2.32 -0.19
CA SER A 242 17.15 -1.48 -1.31
C SER A 242 18.04 -0.27 -1.61
N VAL A 243 18.94 0.11 -0.69
CA VAL A 243 19.78 1.32 -0.80
C VAL A 243 20.60 1.36 -2.11
N PRO A 244 21.27 0.27 -2.56
CA PRO A 244 21.98 0.27 -3.84
C PRO A 244 21.13 0.60 -5.06
N PHE A 245 19.87 0.15 -5.07
CA PHE A 245 18.94 0.39 -6.17
C PHE A 245 18.46 1.84 -6.18
N ARG A 246 18.17 2.40 -5.00
CA ARG A 246 17.83 3.82 -4.84
C ARG A 246 18.99 4.72 -5.25
N HIS A 247 20.21 4.40 -4.81
CA HIS A 247 21.42 5.13 -5.20
C HIS A 247 21.64 5.10 -6.73
N THR A 248 21.48 3.92 -7.35
CA THR A 248 21.55 3.79 -8.81
C THR A 248 20.49 4.65 -9.50
N GLY A 249 19.25 4.62 -9.03
CA GLY A 249 18.17 5.47 -9.54
C GLY A 249 18.49 6.97 -9.44
N ALA A 250 19.04 7.42 -8.31
CA ALA A 250 19.43 8.80 -8.09
C ALA A 250 20.57 9.24 -9.02
N LEU A 251 21.60 8.40 -9.24
CA LEU A 251 22.68 8.67 -10.18
C LEU A 251 22.16 8.85 -11.61
N LEU A 252 21.27 7.96 -12.05
CA LEU A 252 20.68 8.02 -13.38
C LEU A 252 19.77 9.24 -13.55
N ALA A 253 18.99 9.59 -12.52
CA ALA A 253 18.16 10.79 -12.53
C ALA A 253 19.02 12.07 -12.60
N ALA A 254 20.13 12.13 -11.85
CA ALA A 254 21.06 13.24 -11.92
C ALA A 254 21.73 13.39 -13.29
N ALA A 255 22.07 12.28 -13.95
CA ALA A 255 22.57 12.29 -15.33
C ALA A 255 21.55 12.90 -16.31
N ARG A 256 20.27 12.51 -16.21
CA ARG A 256 19.20 13.10 -17.05
C ARG A 256 19.05 14.60 -16.81
N ARG A 257 19.01 15.03 -15.55
CA ARG A 257 18.89 16.45 -15.19
C ARG A 257 20.02 17.29 -15.79
N ARG A 258 21.28 16.86 -15.64
CA ARG A 258 22.45 17.56 -16.22
C ARG A 258 22.43 17.65 -17.75
N VAL A 259 21.76 16.73 -18.44
CA VAL A 259 21.61 16.80 -19.90
C VAL A 259 20.52 17.79 -20.28
N ARG A 260 19.37 17.75 -19.60
CA ARG A 260 18.28 18.70 -19.82
C ARG A 260 18.70 20.14 -19.57
N GLU A 261 19.51 20.37 -18.55
CA GLU A 261 20.06 21.70 -18.23
C GLU A 261 21.03 22.24 -19.30
N ARG A 262 21.63 21.38 -20.14
CA ARG A 262 22.63 21.77 -21.16
C ARG A 262 22.08 21.81 -22.58
N LEU A 263 21.02 21.06 -22.86
CA LEU A 263 20.46 20.99 -24.20
C LEU A 263 19.71 22.29 -24.52
N PRO A 264 19.92 22.88 -25.71
CA PRO A 264 19.12 24.01 -26.16
C PRO A 264 17.64 23.62 -26.16
N SER A 265 16.78 24.47 -25.63
CA SER A 265 15.32 24.32 -25.66
C SER A 265 14.84 24.30 -27.12
N GLY A 266 14.60 23.11 -27.66
CA GLY A 266 14.13 22.89 -29.02
C GLY A 266 13.78 21.42 -29.23
N THR A 267 12.70 21.16 -29.97
CA THR A 267 12.15 19.83 -30.23
C THR A 267 13.13 18.99 -31.05
N ALA A 268 13.90 18.16 -30.34
CA ALA A 268 14.84 17.25 -30.97
C ALA A 268 14.10 16.08 -31.63
N HIS A 269 14.26 15.94 -32.94
CA HIS A 269 13.92 14.69 -33.60
C HIS A 269 14.90 13.61 -33.11
N PRO A 270 14.41 12.40 -32.77
CA PRO A 270 15.28 11.27 -32.45
C PRO A 270 16.18 10.98 -33.65
N ALA A 271 17.46 10.69 -33.39
CA ALA A 271 18.41 10.33 -34.43
C ALA A 271 17.85 9.15 -35.26
N PRO A 272 17.95 9.20 -36.60
CA PRO A 272 17.50 8.12 -37.46
C PRO A 272 18.11 6.78 -37.04
N GLY A 273 17.28 5.76 -36.85
CA GLY A 273 17.73 4.41 -36.52
C GLY A 273 18.10 4.17 -35.06
N ALA A 274 17.72 5.06 -34.13
CA ALA A 274 17.87 4.78 -32.71
C ALA A 274 17.18 3.45 -32.35
N PRO A 275 17.90 2.46 -31.78
CA PRO A 275 17.34 1.15 -31.53
C PRO A 275 16.12 1.26 -30.61
N GLY A 276 15.07 0.52 -30.94
CA GLY A 276 13.88 0.41 -30.11
C GLY A 276 14.21 -0.19 -28.74
N PRO A 277 13.30 -0.07 -27.76
CA PRO A 277 13.48 -0.73 -26.48
C PRO A 277 13.63 -2.24 -26.70
N ALA A 278 14.75 -2.82 -26.26
CA ALA A 278 14.94 -4.26 -26.25
C ALA A 278 13.85 -4.93 -25.39
N VAL A 279 13.28 -6.01 -25.92
CA VAL A 279 12.25 -6.78 -25.23
C VAL A 279 12.94 -7.73 -24.23
N PRO A 280 12.46 -7.84 -22.98
CA PRO A 280 12.98 -8.81 -22.02
C PRO A 280 12.96 -10.22 -22.59
N THR A 281 14.07 -10.94 -22.48
CA THR A 281 14.20 -12.31 -22.97
C THR A 281 13.36 -13.28 -22.12
N ARG A 282 13.11 -14.51 -22.61
CA ARG A 282 12.43 -15.54 -21.79
C ARG A 282 13.18 -15.80 -20.47
N ARG A 283 14.52 -15.84 -20.52
CA ARG A 283 15.37 -15.99 -19.34
C ARG A 283 15.15 -14.85 -18.34
N ASP A 284 15.14 -13.62 -18.82
CA ASP A 284 14.91 -12.44 -17.97
C ASP A 284 13.57 -12.53 -17.23
N ARG A 285 12.51 -12.95 -17.93
CA ARG A 285 11.17 -13.15 -17.35
C ARG A 285 11.16 -14.26 -16.31
N THR A 286 11.85 -15.37 -16.55
CA THR A 286 11.92 -16.48 -15.58
C THR A 286 12.69 -16.09 -14.32
N VAL A 287 13.79 -15.33 -14.45
CA VAL A 287 14.56 -14.86 -13.28
C VAL A 287 13.74 -13.87 -12.46
N LEU A 288 13.02 -12.96 -13.12
CA LEU A 288 12.13 -12.02 -12.45
C LEU A 288 10.98 -12.73 -11.72
N ALA A 289 10.35 -13.72 -12.35
CA ALA A 289 9.29 -14.52 -11.74
C ALA A 289 9.80 -15.27 -10.50
N LEU A 290 10.99 -15.88 -10.58
CA LEU A 290 11.62 -16.55 -9.44
C LEU A 290 11.92 -15.58 -8.30
N ALA A 291 12.46 -14.40 -8.59
CA ALA A 291 12.72 -13.37 -7.58
C ALA A 291 11.43 -12.94 -6.86
N LEU A 292 10.33 -12.79 -7.60
CA LEU A 292 9.02 -12.47 -7.01
C LEU A 292 8.52 -13.60 -6.10
N VAL A 293 8.57 -14.86 -6.56
CA VAL A 293 8.15 -16.03 -5.77
C VAL A 293 8.94 -16.12 -4.47
N VAL A 294 10.27 -15.94 -4.50
CA VAL A 294 11.12 -15.95 -3.31
C VAL A 294 10.72 -14.86 -2.32
N ALA A 295 10.53 -13.62 -2.80
CA ALA A 295 10.16 -12.50 -1.93
C ALA A 295 8.79 -12.71 -1.26
N VAL A 296 7.80 -13.17 -2.03
CA VAL A 296 6.44 -13.43 -1.51
C VAL A 296 6.45 -14.60 -0.53
N ALA A 297 7.09 -15.72 -0.87
CA ALA A 297 7.17 -16.89 0.00
C ALA A 297 7.86 -16.57 1.33
N ALA A 298 8.92 -15.76 1.32
CA ALA A 298 9.60 -15.35 2.55
C ALA A 298 8.76 -14.40 3.40
N ALA A 299 8.02 -13.47 2.79
CA ALA A 299 7.12 -12.58 3.51
C ALA A 299 5.96 -13.36 4.17
N VAL A 300 5.30 -14.25 3.43
CA VAL A 300 4.25 -15.13 3.96
C VAL A 300 4.79 -16.09 5.02
N GLY A 301 5.97 -16.67 4.79
CA GLY A 301 6.64 -17.53 5.77
C GLY A 301 6.98 -16.81 7.07
N SER A 302 7.48 -15.59 7.00
CA SER A 302 7.79 -14.77 8.18
C SER A 302 6.52 -14.38 8.95
N LEU A 303 5.47 -13.96 8.23
CA LEU A 303 4.18 -13.62 8.85
C LEU A 303 3.51 -14.82 9.52
N SER A 304 3.49 -15.97 8.84
CA SER A 304 2.91 -17.20 9.39
C SER A 304 3.68 -17.73 10.60
N TRP A 305 5.00 -17.56 10.64
CA TRP A 305 5.81 -17.88 11.81
C TRP A 305 5.49 -16.91 12.96
N GLN A 306 5.49 -15.61 12.72
CA GLN A 306 5.17 -14.61 13.74
C GLN A 306 3.75 -14.75 14.28
N SER A 307 2.77 -15.09 13.43
CA SER A 307 1.40 -15.34 13.88
C SER A 307 1.28 -16.64 14.67
N ALA A 308 2.12 -17.64 14.38
CA ALA A 308 2.19 -18.86 15.18
C ALA A 308 2.78 -18.61 16.57
N ASP A 309 3.73 -17.67 16.70
CA ASP A 309 4.34 -17.30 18.00
C ASP A 309 3.50 -16.27 18.79
N ALA A 310 2.82 -15.34 18.11
CA ALA A 310 2.00 -14.30 18.74
C ALA A 310 0.69 -14.83 19.35
N GLY A 311 0.28 -16.05 19.01
CA GLY A 311 -0.88 -16.74 19.58
C GLY A 311 -0.69 -17.29 21.01
N GLY A 312 0.38 -16.91 21.72
CA GLY A 312 0.43 -17.01 23.17
C GLY A 312 0.30 -18.43 23.74
N SER A 313 1.31 -19.27 23.49
CA SER A 313 1.82 -20.14 24.55
C SER A 313 3.29 -20.39 24.28
N ALA A 314 4.11 -20.39 25.33
CA ALA A 314 5.56 -20.49 25.31
C ALA A 314 6.05 -21.90 24.92
N GLY A 315 5.45 -22.47 23.89
CA GLY A 315 5.57 -23.86 23.55
C GLY A 315 5.67 -24.02 22.04
N GLY A 316 6.79 -24.57 21.58
CA GLY A 316 7.00 -24.87 20.16
C GLY A 316 5.93 -25.82 19.60
N PRO A 317 6.06 -26.28 18.34
CA PRO A 317 5.08 -27.19 17.71
C PRO A 317 4.76 -28.49 18.49
N ALA A 318 5.52 -28.83 19.53
CA ALA A 318 5.23 -29.91 20.48
C ALA A 318 4.22 -29.55 21.59
N ASP A 319 3.96 -28.27 21.85
CA ASP A 319 3.04 -27.79 22.89
C ASP A 319 1.67 -27.38 22.33
N ARG A 320 1.50 -27.48 20.99
CA ARG A 320 0.19 -27.32 20.34
C ARG A 320 -0.86 -28.33 20.80
N ASP A 321 -0.47 -29.41 21.47
CA ASP A 321 -1.40 -30.37 22.06
C ASP A 321 -1.61 -30.15 23.57
N ALA A 322 -0.85 -29.24 24.20
CA ALA A 322 -0.83 -29.01 25.64
C ALA A 322 -1.62 -27.74 26.02
N TYR A 323 -2.90 -27.69 25.69
CA TYR A 323 -3.81 -26.80 26.41
C TYR A 323 -4.43 -27.56 27.60
N PRO A 324 -4.68 -26.89 28.74
CA PRO A 324 -5.30 -27.55 29.88
C PRO A 324 -6.72 -27.99 29.49
N ARG A 325 -7.05 -29.26 29.71
CA ARG A 325 -8.40 -29.79 29.46
C ARG A 325 -9.15 -29.80 30.78
N TYR A 326 -10.27 -29.11 30.85
CA TYR A 326 -11.06 -29.04 32.08
C TYR A 326 -12.37 -29.79 31.92
N ALA A 327 -12.90 -30.27 33.04
CA ALA A 327 -14.33 -30.48 33.22
C ALA A 327 -14.88 -29.32 34.06
N ALA A 328 -16.03 -28.77 33.66
CA ALA A 328 -16.71 -27.70 34.37
C ALA A 328 -17.89 -28.25 35.18
N ALA A 329 -17.91 -27.95 36.48
CA ALA A 329 -19.00 -28.26 37.38
C ALA A 329 -19.14 -27.11 38.40
N PRO A 330 -20.03 -26.12 38.16
CA PRO A 330 -20.21 -25.01 39.08
C PRO A 330 -20.57 -25.50 40.50
N PRO A 331 -20.01 -24.89 41.56
CA PRO A 331 -20.35 -25.28 42.92
C PRO A 331 -21.78 -24.84 43.30
N LYS A 332 -22.43 -25.56 44.22
CA LYS A 332 -23.77 -25.19 44.73
C LYS A 332 -23.79 -23.94 45.60
N THR A 333 -22.64 -23.59 46.18
CA THR A 333 -22.45 -22.40 46.99
C THR A 333 -21.12 -21.73 46.65
N LEU A 334 -21.11 -20.40 46.66
CA LEU A 334 -19.92 -19.59 46.44
C LEU A 334 -19.89 -18.47 47.48
N HIS A 335 -18.88 -18.47 48.36
CA HIS A 335 -18.73 -17.45 49.42
C HIS A 335 -19.98 -17.21 50.31
N GLY A 336 -20.81 -18.24 50.50
CA GLY A 336 -22.06 -18.13 51.26
C GLY A 336 -23.29 -17.83 50.40
N MET A 337 -23.09 -17.39 49.16
CA MET A 337 -24.17 -17.25 48.18
C MET A 337 -24.63 -18.63 47.72
N ARG A 338 -25.94 -18.77 47.49
CA ARG A 338 -26.56 -20.01 47.05
C ARG A 338 -26.83 -19.97 45.56
N GLU A 339 -26.58 -21.08 44.89
CA GLU A 339 -26.96 -21.25 43.49
C GLU A 339 -28.49 -21.09 43.31
N GLU A 340 -28.86 -20.20 42.40
CA GLU A 340 -30.24 -19.98 41.98
C GLU A 340 -30.69 -21.04 40.97
N PRO A 341 -31.97 -21.44 40.98
CA PRO A 341 -32.49 -22.40 40.01
C PRO A 341 -32.41 -21.89 38.56
N ASP A 342 -32.34 -22.83 37.61
CA ASP A 342 -32.04 -22.65 36.17
C ASP A 342 -32.79 -21.52 35.44
N GLU A 343 -33.94 -21.04 35.93
CA GLU A 343 -34.70 -19.96 35.28
C GLU A 343 -33.90 -18.64 35.18
N VAL A 344 -33.01 -18.36 36.15
CA VAL A 344 -32.09 -17.21 36.09
C VAL A 344 -30.83 -17.56 35.27
N GLY A 345 -30.43 -18.84 35.26
CA GLY A 345 -29.30 -19.34 34.47
C GLY A 345 -29.53 -19.28 32.95
N GLY A 346 -30.78 -19.31 32.49
CA GLY A 346 -31.11 -19.15 31.07
C GLY A 346 -30.60 -17.83 30.47
N GLY A 347 -30.70 -16.73 31.20
CA GLY A 347 -30.17 -15.42 30.76
C GLY A 347 -28.64 -15.31 30.88
N ALA A 348 -27.98 -16.22 31.60
CA ALA A 348 -26.53 -16.27 31.66
C ALA A 348 -25.94 -16.81 30.35
N ALA A 349 -26.64 -17.69 29.64
CA ALA A 349 -26.21 -18.19 28.33
C ALA A 349 -26.11 -17.07 27.28
N ASP A 350 -26.94 -16.02 27.40
CA ASP A 350 -26.91 -14.85 26.51
C ASP A 350 -25.57 -14.09 26.62
N LEU A 351 -24.84 -14.21 27.75
CA LEU A 351 -23.49 -13.64 27.91
C LEU A 351 -22.46 -14.29 26.96
N LEU A 352 -22.78 -15.46 26.39
CA LEU A 352 -21.93 -16.18 25.45
C LEU A 352 -22.42 -16.11 24.00
N GLU A 353 -23.60 -15.55 23.72
CA GLU A 353 -24.22 -15.57 22.38
C GLU A 353 -23.32 -14.93 21.30
N ASP A 354 -22.58 -13.91 21.71
CA ASP A 354 -21.66 -13.14 20.87
C ASP A 354 -20.22 -13.70 20.84
N VAL A 355 -19.98 -14.87 21.43
CA VAL A 355 -18.68 -15.55 21.38
C VAL A 355 -18.80 -16.73 20.42
N ALA A 356 -18.06 -16.70 19.31
CA ALA A 356 -18.04 -17.78 18.34
C ALA A 356 -17.35 -19.03 18.90
N LEU A 357 -18.06 -19.83 19.69
CA LEU A 357 -17.52 -21.01 20.34
C LEU A 357 -17.39 -22.19 19.36
N PRO A 358 -16.38 -23.07 19.55
CA PRO A 358 -16.29 -24.34 18.82
C PRO A 358 -17.53 -25.22 19.05
N VAL A 359 -17.83 -26.08 18.07
CA VAL A 359 -19.00 -26.98 18.11
C VAL A 359 -18.92 -28.01 19.24
N ASP A 360 -17.71 -28.30 19.71
CA ASP A 360 -17.39 -29.30 20.74
C ASP A 360 -17.09 -28.66 22.11
N ALA A 361 -17.38 -27.38 22.30
CA ALA A 361 -17.20 -26.73 23.60
C ALA A 361 -18.33 -27.11 24.57
N ASP A 362 -17.98 -27.51 25.79
CA ASP A 362 -18.94 -27.78 26.86
C ASP A 362 -19.28 -26.48 27.59
N LEU A 363 -20.54 -26.06 27.52
CA LEU A 363 -21.02 -24.82 28.11
C LEU A 363 -21.41 -25.01 29.59
N PHE A 364 -21.19 -23.98 30.40
CA PHE A 364 -21.74 -23.89 31.74
C PHE A 364 -22.32 -22.49 31.97
N ALA A 365 -23.39 -22.44 32.77
CA ALA A 365 -24.08 -21.23 33.16
C ALA A 365 -24.62 -21.42 34.57
N THR A 366 -24.43 -20.45 35.45
CA THR A 366 -24.93 -20.49 36.84
C THR A 366 -25.15 -19.08 37.36
N ALA A 367 -25.98 -18.95 38.38
CA ALA A 367 -26.22 -17.69 39.08
C ALA A 367 -26.21 -17.93 40.58
N TYR A 368 -25.64 -17.01 41.34
CA TYR A 368 -25.54 -17.06 42.79
C TYR A 368 -26.23 -15.85 43.39
N ARG A 369 -27.06 -16.07 44.41
CA ARG A 369 -27.70 -15.00 45.18
C ARG A 369 -27.25 -15.03 46.63
N ASP A 370 -26.92 -13.86 47.15
CA ASP A 370 -26.76 -13.65 48.59
C ASP A 370 -28.15 -13.50 49.24
N GLU A 371 -28.49 -14.36 50.23
CA GLU A 371 -29.80 -14.33 50.87
C GLU A 371 -30.01 -13.09 51.77
N ASP A 372 -28.92 -12.49 52.27
CA ASP A 372 -28.95 -11.36 53.19
C ASP A 372 -28.99 -10.01 52.44
N THR A 373 -28.17 -9.87 51.40
CA THR A 373 -28.08 -8.61 50.63
C THR A 373 -28.97 -8.60 49.38
N GLY A 374 -29.29 -9.77 48.85
CA GLY A 374 -30.00 -9.93 47.57
C GLY A 374 -29.11 -9.76 46.34
N ASP A 375 -27.80 -9.56 46.53
CA ASP A 375 -26.84 -9.40 45.43
C ASP A 375 -26.82 -10.64 44.54
N LEU A 376 -26.65 -10.40 43.24
CA LEU A 376 -26.68 -11.44 42.22
C LEU A 376 -25.34 -11.46 41.48
N LEU A 377 -24.73 -12.63 41.41
CA LEU A 377 -23.55 -12.90 40.61
C LEU A 377 -23.90 -13.92 39.54
N VAL A 378 -23.73 -13.56 38.27
CA VAL A 378 -24.07 -14.42 37.13
C VAL A 378 -22.77 -14.84 36.44
N ALA A 379 -22.64 -16.13 36.13
CA ALA A 379 -21.47 -16.65 35.45
C ALA A 379 -21.85 -17.55 34.29
N ALA A 380 -21.16 -17.38 33.17
CA ALA A 380 -21.29 -18.26 32.01
C ALA A 380 -19.93 -18.45 31.34
N GLY A 381 -19.70 -19.65 30.81
CA GLY A 381 -18.46 -19.95 30.11
C GLY A 381 -18.51 -21.25 29.34
N ALA A 382 -17.34 -21.63 28.85
CA ALA A 382 -17.12 -22.85 28.10
C ALA A 382 -15.77 -23.47 28.44
N VAL A 383 -15.69 -24.78 28.30
CA VAL A 383 -14.42 -25.54 28.30
C VAL A 383 -14.27 -26.30 26.98
N GLY A 384 -13.04 -26.47 26.50
CA GLY A 384 -12.78 -27.08 25.19
C GLY A 384 -11.48 -26.57 24.56
N ASP A 385 -11.31 -26.77 23.25
CA ASP A 385 -10.20 -26.14 22.51
C ASP A 385 -10.55 -24.68 22.16
N LEU A 386 -10.22 -23.77 23.08
CA LEU A 386 -10.56 -22.34 22.99
C LEU A 386 -9.35 -21.49 22.59
N ARG A 387 -8.31 -22.09 21.99
CA ARG A 387 -7.07 -21.37 21.65
C ARG A 387 -7.28 -20.23 20.66
N ALA A 388 -8.24 -20.37 19.75
CA ALA A 388 -8.60 -19.29 18.82
C ALA A 388 -9.25 -18.08 19.53
N GLN A 389 -9.73 -18.26 20.76
CA GLN A 389 -10.48 -17.28 21.53
C GLN A 389 -9.62 -16.54 22.56
N VAL A 390 -8.31 -16.81 22.62
CA VAL A 390 -7.37 -16.14 23.52
C VAL A 390 -6.87 -14.86 22.84
N PRO A 391 -7.33 -13.66 23.23
CA PRO A 391 -6.78 -12.42 22.70
C PRO A 391 -5.34 -12.23 23.18
N ALA A 392 -4.55 -11.48 22.41
CA ALA A 392 -3.19 -11.09 22.83
C ALA A 392 -3.19 -10.21 24.09
N ASP A 393 -4.25 -9.41 24.25
CA ASP A 393 -4.51 -8.53 25.39
C ASP A 393 -6.02 -8.55 25.67
N LEU A 394 -6.43 -9.27 26.73
CA LEU A 394 -7.83 -9.41 27.09
C LEU A 394 -8.48 -8.10 27.55
N GLU A 395 -7.74 -7.23 28.25
CA GLU A 395 -8.26 -5.95 28.73
C GLU A 395 -8.65 -5.06 27.54
N SER A 396 -7.73 -4.92 26.58
CA SER A 396 -7.98 -4.14 25.36
C SER A 396 -9.14 -4.72 24.55
N ALA A 397 -9.22 -6.05 24.42
CA ALA A 397 -10.31 -6.71 23.70
C ALA A 397 -11.69 -6.51 24.35
N LEU A 398 -11.77 -6.51 25.69
CA LEU A 398 -13.00 -6.20 26.41
C LEU A 398 -13.40 -4.73 26.21
N ARG A 399 -12.46 -3.81 26.34
CA ARG A 399 -12.73 -2.37 26.15
C ARG A 399 -13.25 -2.08 24.75
N GLU A 400 -12.55 -2.54 23.71
CA GLU A 400 -12.94 -2.34 22.31
C GLU A 400 -14.35 -2.88 22.02
N ARG A 401 -14.68 -4.03 22.60
CA ARG A 401 -15.99 -4.66 22.44
C ARG A 401 -17.12 -3.79 22.97
N TYR A 402 -17.02 -3.34 24.21
CA TYR A 402 -18.09 -2.57 24.86
C TYR A 402 -18.22 -1.16 24.27
N GLU A 403 -17.10 -0.49 24.00
CA GLU A 403 -17.10 0.80 23.30
C GLU A 403 -17.70 0.66 21.89
N GLY A 404 -17.43 -0.44 21.20
CA GLY A 404 -18.02 -0.77 19.89
C GLY A 404 -19.53 -0.98 19.91
N GLN A 405 -20.10 -1.36 21.05
CA GLN A 405 -21.55 -1.49 21.27
C GLN A 405 -22.22 -0.17 21.70
N GLY A 406 -21.44 0.91 21.82
CA GLY A 406 -21.92 2.22 22.27
C GLY A 406 -22.06 2.34 23.78
N GLU A 407 -21.47 1.41 24.53
CA GLU A 407 -21.41 1.44 25.99
C GLU A 407 -20.15 2.19 26.44
N SER A 408 -20.22 2.88 27.58
CA SER A 408 -19.04 3.56 28.13
C SER A 408 -18.36 2.71 29.19
N VAL A 409 -17.10 2.37 28.95
CA VAL A 409 -16.22 1.71 29.91
C VAL A 409 -15.68 2.76 30.88
N THR A 410 -16.01 2.62 32.16
CA THR A 410 -15.66 3.58 33.22
C THR A 410 -14.37 3.21 33.94
N ALA A 411 -14.07 1.91 34.04
CA ALA A 411 -12.85 1.40 34.63
C ALA A 411 -12.45 0.04 34.02
N THR A 412 -11.16 -0.28 34.07
CA THR A 412 -10.62 -1.58 33.69
C THR A 412 -9.61 -2.07 34.73
N LEU A 413 -9.46 -3.39 34.84
CA LEU A 413 -8.51 -4.04 35.74
C LEU A 413 -7.93 -5.30 35.08
N ASP A 414 -6.63 -5.30 34.81
CA ASP A 414 -5.86 -6.53 34.53
C ASP A 414 -5.51 -7.20 35.87
N ALA A 415 -6.08 -8.38 36.12
CA ALA A 415 -6.04 -9.05 37.41
C ALA A 415 -5.23 -10.36 37.34
N ASP A 416 -4.62 -10.74 38.47
CA ASP A 416 -3.93 -12.04 38.57
C ASP A 416 -4.91 -13.20 38.31
N PRO A 417 -4.70 -14.02 37.26
CA PRO A 417 -5.61 -15.11 36.90
C PRO A 417 -5.59 -16.27 37.89
N GLY A 418 -4.64 -16.30 38.83
CA GLY A 418 -4.50 -17.34 39.82
C GLY A 418 -3.75 -18.59 39.33
N PRO A 419 -3.84 -19.71 40.08
CA PRO A 419 -3.01 -20.90 39.89
C PRO A 419 -3.30 -21.67 38.59
N LEU A 420 -4.47 -21.45 37.99
CA LEU A 420 -4.84 -22.04 36.69
C LEU A 420 -4.21 -21.29 35.49
N GLY A 421 -3.51 -20.17 35.73
CA GLY A 421 -2.86 -19.38 34.68
C GLY A 421 -3.83 -18.74 33.69
N GLY A 422 -3.34 -18.30 32.53
CA GLY A 422 -4.12 -17.60 31.51
C GLY A 422 -4.15 -16.09 31.70
N GLN A 423 -5.26 -15.46 31.30
CA GLN A 423 -5.53 -14.03 31.49
C GLN A 423 -6.85 -13.87 32.27
N LEU A 424 -6.94 -12.83 33.10
CA LEU A 424 -8.16 -12.42 33.80
C LEU A 424 -8.23 -10.90 33.75
N ALA A 425 -9.27 -10.35 33.12
CA ALA A 425 -9.45 -8.91 33.03
C ALA A 425 -10.90 -8.54 33.37
N CYS A 426 -11.08 -7.38 33.97
CA CYS A 426 -12.37 -6.86 34.37
C CYS A 426 -12.63 -5.47 33.82
N VAL A 427 -13.89 -5.16 33.59
CA VAL A 427 -14.36 -3.87 33.09
C VAL A 427 -15.63 -3.47 33.84
N ALA A 428 -15.69 -2.20 34.24
CA ALA A 428 -16.92 -1.55 34.68
C ALA A 428 -17.48 -0.78 33.49
N HIS A 429 -18.77 -0.95 33.18
CA HIS A 429 -19.39 -0.26 32.05
C HIS A 429 -20.84 0.14 32.35
N THR A 430 -21.31 1.12 31.58
CA THR A 430 -22.71 1.56 31.64
C THR A 430 -23.41 1.26 30.32
N PHE A 431 -24.48 0.47 30.36
CA PHE A 431 -25.27 0.14 29.18
C PHE A 431 -26.27 1.25 28.85
N ALA A 432 -26.85 1.24 27.65
CA ALA A 432 -27.72 2.30 27.12
C ALA A 432 -28.97 2.63 27.99
N GLY A 433 -29.32 1.75 28.94
CA GLY A 433 -30.39 1.95 29.92
C GLY A 433 -29.98 2.71 31.19
N GLY A 434 -28.72 3.11 31.31
CA GLY A 434 -28.20 3.90 32.44
C GLY A 434 -27.92 3.09 33.72
N GLY A 435 -27.94 1.76 33.66
CA GLY A 435 -27.43 0.92 34.73
C GLY A 435 -25.93 0.69 34.59
N GLU A 436 -25.28 0.40 35.72
CA GLU A 436 -23.87 0.07 35.80
C GLU A 436 -23.72 -1.45 36.03
N LEU A 437 -22.83 -2.08 35.27
CA LEU A 437 -22.52 -3.49 35.38
C LEU A 437 -21.01 -3.70 35.35
N ASP A 438 -20.54 -4.53 36.27
CA ASP A 438 -19.16 -4.96 36.28
C ASP A 438 -19.06 -6.37 35.74
N LEU A 439 -18.00 -6.61 34.98
CA LEU A 439 -17.75 -7.87 34.33
C LEU A 439 -16.28 -8.25 34.46
N CYS A 440 -16.01 -9.48 34.85
CA CYS A 440 -14.68 -10.09 34.78
C CYS A 440 -14.71 -11.28 33.82
N ARG A 441 -13.66 -11.42 33.01
CA ARG A 441 -13.52 -12.53 32.07
C ARG A 441 -12.17 -13.20 32.24
N TRP A 442 -12.15 -14.53 32.24
CA TRP A 442 -10.91 -15.30 32.15
C TRP A 442 -10.80 -16.07 30.83
N VAL A 443 -9.57 -16.35 30.42
CA VAL A 443 -9.25 -17.18 29.25
C VAL A 443 -7.87 -17.81 29.36
N ASP A 444 -7.75 -19.12 29.11
CA ASP A 444 -6.48 -19.85 29.14
C ASP A 444 -6.29 -20.86 27.99
N GLY A 445 -7.12 -20.76 26.95
CA GLY A 445 -7.11 -21.66 25.79
C GLY A 445 -7.79 -23.01 26.03
N GLY A 446 -8.04 -23.39 27.28
CA GLY A 446 -8.81 -24.58 27.66
C GLY A 446 -10.17 -24.29 28.29
N SER A 447 -10.31 -23.08 28.83
CA SER A 447 -11.51 -22.54 29.45
C SER A 447 -11.62 -21.05 29.14
N LEU A 448 -12.87 -20.60 29.08
CA LEU A 448 -13.23 -19.20 29.01
C LEU A 448 -14.48 -19.01 29.85
N GLY A 449 -14.55 -17.95 30.63
CA GLY A 449 -15.78 -17.61 31.30
C GLY A 449 -15.86 -16.15 31.68
N THR A 450 -17.10 -15.71 31.85
CA THR A 450 -17.51 -14.35 32.09
C THR A 450 -18.34 -14.36 33.36
N VAL A 451 -18.03 -13.46 34.29
CA VAL A 451 -18.76 -13.25 35.54
C VAL A 451 -19.23 -11.81 35.57
N THR A 452 -20.50 -11.59 35.83
CA THR A 452 -21.10 -10.26 35.97
C THR A 452 -21.73 -10.06 37.34
N ALA A 453 -21.66 -8.83 37.83
CA ALA A 453 -22.31 -8.39 39.05
C ALA A 453 -22.78 -6.93 38.90
N PRO A 454 -23.86 -6.52 39.59
CA PRO A 454 -24.19 -5.11 39.76
C PRO A 454 -23.00 -4.36 40.37
N ALA A 455 -22.82 -3.09 39.96
CA ALA A 455 -21.71 -2.22 40.34
C ALA A 455 -21.10 -2.50 41.73
N THR A 456 -19.92 -3.11 41.71
CA THR A 456 -19.13 -3.55 42.85
C THR A 456 -17.69 -3.02 42.71
N ASP A 457 -16.81 -3.36 43.63
CA ASP A 457 -15.39 -3.10 43.43
C ASP A 457 -14.81 -4.13 42.44
N LEU A 458 -14.15 -3.69 41.36
CA LEU A 458 -13.57 -4.60 40.37
C LEU A 458 -12.56 -5.59 40.98
N GLY A 459 -11.89 -5.22 42.07
CA GLY A 459 -10.99 -6.11 42.80
C GLY A 459 -11.74 -7.23 43.54
N GLU A 460 -12.87 -6.90 44.16
CA GLU A 460 -13.77 -7.88 44.78
C GLU A 460 -14.36 -8.83 43.73
N LEU A 461 -14.83 -8.31 42.59
CA LEU A 461 -15.34 -9.15 41.49
C LEU A 461 -14.25 -10.04 40.89
N ALA A 462 -13.02 -9.53 40.73
CA ALA A 462 -11.90 -10.32 40.24
C ALA A 462 -11.56 -11.48 41.21
N ALA A 463 -11.61 -11.22 42.53
CA ALA A 463 -11.40 -12.25 43.54
C ALA A 463 -12.50 -13.32 43.52
N ALA A 464 -13.77 -12.91 43.45
CA ALA A 464 -14.91 -13.81 43.33
C ALA A 464 -14.85 -14.65 42.04
N THR A 465 -14.47 -14.02 40.92
CA THR A 465 -14.29 -14.69 39.61
C THR A 465 -13.20 -15.75 39.67
N ARG A 466 -12.06 -15.44 40.30
CA ARG A 466 -10.97 -16.42 40.50
C ARG A 466 -11.43 -17.61 41.34
N ALA A 467 -12.08 -17.35 42.47
CA ALA A 467 -12.60 -18.39 43.34
C ALA A 467 -13.63 -19.27 42.63
N LEU A 468 -14.54 -18.67 41.85
CA LEU A 468 -15.51 -19.40 41.06
C LEU A 468 -14.85 -20.26 39.98
N ARG A 469 -13.84 -19.74 39.27
CA ARG A 469 -13.08 -20.49 38.26
C ARG A 469 -12.40 -21.72 38.87
N GLU A 470 -11.72 -21.56 40.02
CA GLU A 470 -11.05 -22.67 40.73
C GLU A 470 -12.04 -23.70 41.31
N ALA A 471 -13.23 -23.26 41.70
CA ALA A 471 -14.28 -24.13 42.17
C ALA A 471 -14.92 -24.93 41.03
N THR A 472 -15.19 -24.26 39.90
CA THR A 472 -15.88 -24.79 38.71
C THR A 472 -15.01 -25.73 37.90
N LEU A 473 -13.73 -25.39 37.69
CA LEU A 473 -12.85 -26.14 36.80
C LEU A 473 -12.10 -27.24 37.57
N SER A 474 -12.08 -28.43 36.98
CA SER A 474 -11.30 -29.57 37.47
C SER A 474 -10.43 -30.14 36.35
N LEU A 475 -9.19 -30.52 36.68
CA LEU A 475 -8.32 -31.23 35.75
C LEU A 475 -8.77 -32.69 35.63
N PRO A 476 -8.53 -33.35 34.49
CA PRO A 476 -8.97 -34.72 34.26
C PRO A 476 -8.28 -35.63 35.28
N GLY A 477 -9.06 -36.40 36.04
CA GLY A 477 -8.56 -37.27 37.11
C GLY A 477 -8.50 -36.63 38.51
N GLN A 478 -8.94 -35.38 38.66
CA GLN A 478 -9.20 -34.75 39.97
C GLN A 478 -10.70 -34.53 40.20
N GLU A 479 -11.51 -35.58 40.05
CA GLU A 479 -12.93 -35.50 40.44
C GLU A 479 -13.01 -35.18 41.95
N LYS A 480 -13.53 -33.99 42.28
CA LYS A 480 -13.82 -33.59 43.65
C LYS A 480 -15.02 -34.42 44.12
N THR A 481 -14.77 -35.44 44.93
CA THR A 481 -15.80 -36.27 45.60
C THR A 481 -16.64 -35.48 46.60
#